data_AF-I0RBF5-F1
#
_entry.id   AF-I0RBF5-F1
#
_cell.length_a   1.000
_cell.length_b   1.000
_cell.length_c   1.000
_cell.angle_alpha   90.00
_cell.angle_beta   90.00
_cell.angle_gamma   90.00
#
_symmetry.space_group_name_H-M   'P 1'
#
loop_
_entity.id
_entity.type
_entity.pdbx_description
1 polymer ?
#
loop_
_entity_poly.entity_id
_entity_poly.type
_entity_poly.pdbx_seq_one_letter_code
_entity_poly.pdbx_strand_id
1 'polypeptide(L)'
;MAGDVEILRRKNDNSCRDIKDVVNILMSRGFTMEYLYDHGDYYLFSVNKPDYDDDGRWYLDDASSWAVMYVYITEDELPDRTVEDASGQKTDYYRYIYIEGYGDRAFMYLNFLHEYFKLFPKDIFSGAADYLYTKEDIDRIYEKEIWTESWHCLDPKTL
;
A
#
# COMPACT_ATOMS: atom_id res chain seq x y z
N MET A 1 17.08 0.18 7.11
CA MET A 1 15.87 -0.66 7.12
C MET A 1 14.96 -0.02 6.09
N ALA A 2 14.59 -0.74 5.02
CA ALA A 2 13.58 -0.23 4.10
C ALA A 2 12.31 -0.05 4.93
N GLY A 3 11.85 1.19 5.08
CA GLY A 3 10.77 1.51 6.01
C GLY A 3 9.50 0.81 5.59
N ASP A 4 8.82 0.18 6.55
CA ASP A 4 7.48 -0.33 6.32
C ASP A 4 6.55 0.84 5.96
N VAL A 5 5.54 0.56 5.16
CA VAL A 5 4.58 1.55 4.67
C VAL A 5 3.17 1.09 4.92
N GLU A 6 2.21 2.00 4.86
CA GLU A 6 0.84 1.69 5.22
C GLU A 6 -0.18 2.49 4.40
N ILE A 7 -1.40 1.97 4.34
CA ILE A 7 -2.57 2.71 3.87
C ILE A 7 -3.41 3.04 5.08
N LEU A 8 -3.65 4.33 5.21
CA LEU A 8 -4.40 4.98 6.27
C LEU A 8 -5.80 5.30 5.78
N ARG A 9 -6.79 4.98 6.59
CA ARG A 9 -8.20 5.16 6.30
C ARG A 9 -8.91 5.85 7.45
N ARG A 10 -9.95 6.64 7.14
CA ARG A 10 -10.72 7.36 8.14
C ARG A 10 -11.55 6.39 8.98
N LYS A 11 -11.79 6.80 10.22
CA LYS A 11 -12.69 6.09 11.14
C LYS A 11 -14.07 5.83 10.53
N ASN A 12 -14.55 4.60 10.65
CA ASN A 12 -15.86 4.11 10.17
C ASN A 12 -16.03 4.02 8.65
N ASP A 13 -15.00 4.28 7.85
CA ASP A 13 -15.03 4.04 6.40
C ASP A 13 -14.71 2.57 6.07
N ASN A 14 -14.29 1.75 7.06
CA ASN A 14 -14.05 0.32 6.89
C ASN A 14 -15.33 -0.48 6.64
N SER A 15 -15.42 -1.16 5.50
CA SER A 15 -16.52 -2.08 5.20
C SER A 15 -16.02 -3.46 4.76
N CYS A 16 -16.74 -4.52 5.15
CA CYS A 16 -16.42 -5.88 4.67
C CYS A 16 -16.54 -6.06 3.15
N ARG A 17 -17.21 -5.13 2.44
CA ARG A 17 -17.25 -5.12 0.98
C ARG A 17 -15.90 -4.68 0.41
N ASP A 18 -15.27 -3.71 1.06
CA ASP A 18 -13.99 -3.15 0.64
C ASP A 18 -12.91 -4.22 0.60
N ILE A 19 -12.92 -5.13 1.58
CA ILE A 19 -11.96 -6.23 1.66
C ILE A 19 -12.02 -7.08 0.38
N LYS A 20 -13.21 -7.45 -0.11
CA LYS A 20 -13.32 -8.26 -1.33
C LYS A 20 -12.69 -7.57 -2.52
N ASP A 21 -12.90 -6.27 -2.66
CA ASP A 21 -12.34 -5.49 -3.75
C ASP A 21 -10.81 -5.36 -3.62
N VAL A 22 -10.29 -5.14 -2.41
CA VAL A 22 -8.85 -5.15 -2.13
C VAL A 22 -8.22 -6.50 -2.47
N VAL A 23 -8.82 -7.62 -2.03
CA VAL A 23 -8.35 -8.97 -2.35
C VAL A 23 -8.35 -9.20 -3.86
N ASN A 24 -9.40 -8.77 -4.57
CA ASN A 24 -9.46 -8.92 -6.02
C ASN A 24 -8.32 -8.15 -6.72
N ILE A 25 -8.02 -6.92 -6.29
CA ILE A 25 -6.89 -6.15 -6.83
C ILE A 25 -5.58 -6.90 -6.57
N LEU A 26 -5.32 -7.31 -5.32
CA LEU A 26 -4.10 -8.00 -4.93
C LEU A 26 -3.87 -9.28 -5.75
N MET A 27 -4.87 -10.16 -5.81
CA MET A 27 -4.81 -11.39 -6.59
C MET A 27 -4.59 -11.12 -8.10
N SER A 28 -5.22 -10.07 -8.66
CA SER A 28 -5.02 -9.69 -10.06
C SER A 28 -3.61 -9.18 -10.38
N ARG A 29 -2.84 -8.81 -9.35
CA ARG A 29 -1.46 -8.30 -9.45
C ARG A 29 -0.40 -9.29 -8.98
N GLY A 30 -0.79 -10.56 -8.79
CA GLY A 30 0.13 -11.65 -8.48
C GLY A 30 0.42 -11.84 -7.00
N PHE A 31 -0.28 -11.13 -6.11
CA PHE A 31 -0.22 -11.45 -4.68
C PHE A 31 -0.96 -12.76 -4.41
N THR A 32 -0.43 -13.55 -3.49
CA THR A 32 -1.01 -14.81 -3.04
C THR A 32 -1.46 -14.70 -1.59
N MET A 33 -2.66 -15.19 -1.30
CA MET A 33 -3.16 -15.27 0.07
C MET A 33 -2.48 -16.45 0.78
N GLU A 34 -1.65 -16.16 1.78
CA GLU A 34 -0.87 -17.18 2.51
C GLU A 34 -1.62 -17.72 3.71
N TYR A 35 -2.26 -16.84 4.50
CA TYR A 35 -2.88 -17.21 5.77
C TYR A 35 -4.14 -16.37 6.05
N LEU A 36 -5.15 -17.04 6.61
CA LEU A 36 -6.28 -16.43 7.29
C LEU A 36 -6.09 -16.65 8.79
N TYR A 37 -5.92 -15.58 9.57
CA TYR A 37 -5.85 -15.70 11.01
C TYR A 37 -7.27 -15.68 11.58
N ASP A 38 -7.75 -16.85 12.01
CA ASP A 38 -9.13 -17.07 12.51
C ASP A 38 -9.41 -16.38 13.88
N HIS A 39 -8.44 -15.59 14.40
CA HIS A 39 -8.65 -14.69 15.52
C HIS A 39 -9.20 -13.31 15.13
N GLY A 40 -9.46 -13.05 13.84
CA GLY A 40 -10.58 -12.18 13.42
C GLY A 40 -10.25 -10.82 12.79
N ASP A 41 -9.00 -10.38 12.78
CA ASP A 41 -8.72 -8.95 12.61
C ASP A 41 -7.93 -8.55 11.35
N TYR A 42 -7.33 -9.50 10.61
CA TYR A 42 -6.61 -9.18 9.35
C TYR A 42 -6.45 -10.36 8.37
N TYR A 43 -6.17 -10.04 7.10
CA TYR A 43 -5.76 -10.97 6.04
C TYR A 43 -4.27 -10.78 5.73
N LEU A 44 -3.55 -11.88 5.45
CA LEU A 44 -2.14 -11.84 5.08
C LEU A 44 -1.95 -12.27 3.61
N PHE A 45 -1.32 -11.38 2.84
CA PHE A 45 -0.92 -11.61 1.45
C PHE A 45 0.59 -11.55 1.33
N SER A 46 1.14 -12.42 0.49
CA SER A 46 2.54 -12.36 0.08
C SER A 46 2.64 -12.01 -1.40
N VAL A 47 3.80 -11.51 -1.79
CA VAL A 47 4.22 -11.55 -3.19
C VAL A 47 5.72 -11.79 -3.28
N ASN A 48 6.09 -12.64 -4.25
CA ASN A 48 7.49 -12.95 -4.53
C ASN A 48 8.21 -11.73 -5.10
N LYS A 49 9.54 -11.71 -4.93
CA LYS A 49 10.36 -10.65 -5.49
C LYS A 49 10.31 -10.71 -7.03
N PRO A 50 10.20 -9.54 -7.72
CA PRO A 50 10.49 -9.49 -9.13
C PRO A 50 12.01 -9.68 -9.33
N ASP A 51 12.36 -10.64 -10.15
CA ASP A 51 13.71 -10.82 -10.71
C ASP A 51 13.67 -10.54 -12.21
N TYR A 52 14.82 -10.37 -12.84
CA TYR A 52 14.90 -9.96 -14.25
C TYR A 52 15.73 -10.97 -15.05
N ASP A 53 15.22 -11.37 -16.20
CA ASP A 53 16.00 -12.18 -17.14
C ASP A 53 17.08 -11.34 -17.84
N ASP A 54 17.93 -12.00 -18.63
CA ASP A 54 19.01 -11.34 -19.39
C ASP A 54 18.49 -10.28 -20.39
N ASP A 55 17.22 -10.35 -20.78
CA ASP A 55 16.53 -9.40 -21.66
C ASP A 55 15.88 -8.24 -20.87
N GLY A 56 16.00 -8.23 -19.54
CA GLY A 56 15.43 -7.23 -18.65
C GLY A 56 13.91 -7.37 -18.46
N ARG A 57 13.31 -8.50 -18.83
CA ARG A 57 11.91 -8.79 -18.53
C ARG A 57 11.82 -9.31 -17.10
N TRP A 58 10.89 -8.76 -16.35
CA TRP A 58 10.68 -9.19 -14.97
C TRP A 58 9.88 -10.50 -14.91
N TYR A 59 10.22 -11.34 -13.94
CA TYR A 59 9.47 -12.54 -13.55
C TYR A 59 9.41 -12.63 -12.02
N LEU A 60 8.51 -13.45 -11.48
CA LEU A 60 8.46 -13.71 -10.03
C LEU A 60 9.37 -14.90 -9.71
N ASP A 61 10.39 -14.69 -8.89
CA ASP A 61 11.28 -15.75 -8.44
C ASP A 61 10.76 -16.36 -7.12
N ASP A 62 10.31 -17.61 -7.17
CA ASP A 62 9.81 -18.36 -6.01
C ASP A 62 10.90 -18.63 -4.95
N ALA A 63 12.18 -18.51 -5.30
CA ALA A 63 13.30 -18.80 -4.39
C ALA A 63 13.78 -17.59 -3.57
N SER A 64 13.33 -16.37 -3.88
CA SER A 64 13.86 -15.14 -3.29
C SER A 64 12.78 -14.33 -2.56
N SER A 65 12.98 -14.14 -1.25
CA SER A 65 12.34 -13.13 -0.38
C SER A 65 10.89 -12.74 -0.70
N TRP A 66 9.96 -13.05 0.20
CA TRP A 66 8.59 -12.57 0.13
C TRP A 66 8.47 -11.17 0.78
N ALA A 67 7.53 -10.37 0.30
CA ALA A 67 7.03 -9.20 1.02
C ALA A 67 5.62 -9.49 1.53
N VAL A 68 5.23 -8.84 2.63
CA VAL A 68 4.01 -9.16 3.38
C VAL A 68 3.08 -7.98 3.37
N MET A 69 1.83 -8.20 3.00
CA MET A 69 0.76 -7.23 3.16
C MET A 69 -0.28 -7.75 4.14
N TYR A 70 -0.51 -6.97 5.18
CA TYR A 70 -1.52 -7.21 6.20
C TYR A 70 -2.70 -6.27 5.93
N VAL A 71 -3.87 -6.82 5.61
CA VAL A 71 -5.11 -6.05 5.39
C VAL A 71 -5.99 -6.20 6.62
N TYR A 72 -6.14 -5.14 7.40
CA TYR A 72 -6.88 -5.13 8.66
C TYR A 72 -8.39 -5.00 8.43
N ILE A 73 -9.17 -5.75 9.20
CA ILE A 73 -10.64 -5.79 9.18
C ILE A 73 -11.20 -4.86 10.25
N THR A 74 -10.52 -4.78 11.39
CA THR A 74 -10.87 -3.94 12.54
C THR A 74 -9.95 -2.75 12.64
N GLU A 75 -10.47 -1.66 13.20
CA GLU A 75 -9.67 -0.47 13.52
C GLU A 75 -9.00 -0.65 14.88
N ASP A 76 -7.78 -0.13 15.03
CA ASP A 76 -7.12 0.00 16.33
C ASP A 76 -7.89 0.96 17.26
N GLU A 77 -7.66 0.85 18.57
CA GLU A 77 -8.34 1.72 19.55
C GLU A 77 -7.93 3.20 19.43
N LEU A 78 -6.72 3.46 18.94
CA LEU A 78 -6.14 4.79 18.75
C LEU A 78 -5.77 5.01 17.28
N PRO A 79 -5.90 6.26 16.77
CA PRO A 79 -5.52 6.55 15.40
C PRO A 79 -3.99 6.52 15.24
N ASP A 80 -3.51 5.93 14.14
CA ASP A 80 -2.11 5.97 13.74
C ASP A 80 -1.66 7.37 13.32
N ARG A 81 -2.57 8.14 12.71
CA ARG A 81 -2.26 9.47 12.18
C ARG A 81 -3.42 10.44 12.33
N THR A 82 -3.15 11.64 12.84
CA THR A 82 -4.05 12.78 12.70
C THR A 82 -3.47 13.75 11.67
N VAL A 83 -4.25 14.06 10.63
CA VAL A 83 -3.88 15.00 9.57
C VAL A 83 -4.72 16.27 9.71
N GLU A 84 -4.06 17.42 9.73
CA GLU A 84 -4.71 18.73 9.75
C GLU A 84 -4.69 19.33 8.34
N ASP A 85 -5.85 19.72 7.82
CA ASP A 85 -5.94 20.36 6.51
C ASP A 85 -5.68 21.88 6.57
N ALA A 86 -5.69 22.55 5.42
CA ALA A 86 -5.43 23.99 5.32
C ALA A 86 -6.47 24.87 6.07
N SER A 87 -7.64 24.33 6.41
CA SER A 87 -8.67 25.02 7.21
C SER A 87 -8.48 24.83 8.72
N GLY A 88 -7.49 24.02 9.14
CA GLY A 88 -7.27 23.63 10.53
C GLY A 88 -8.15 22.45 10.97
N GLN A 89 -8.88 21.82 10.04
CA GLN A 89 -9.69 20.65 10.36
C GLN A 89 -8.79 19.44 10.55
N LYS A 90 -8.87 18.83 11.74
CA LYS A 90 -8.17 17.59 12.08
C LYS A 90 -9.02 16.38 11.72
N THR A 91 -8.41 15.44 11.01
CA THR A 91 -9.01 14.16 10.66
C THR A 91 -8.12 13.04 11.17
N ASP A 92 -8.71 12.09 11.89
CA ASP A 92 -8.03 10.90 12.40
C ASP A 92 -8.11 9.77 11.35
N TYR A 93 -6.96 9.15 11.12
CA TYR A 93 -6.78 8.00 10.26
C TYR A 93 -6.20 6.83 11.05
N TYR A 94 -6.67 5.65 10.69
CA TYR A 94 -6.32 4.35 11.25
C TYR A 94 -5.63 3.52 10.17
N ARG A 95 -4.69 2.68 10.57
CA ARG A 95 -4.04 1.72 9.68
C ARG A 95 -5.08 0.73 9.17
N TYR A 96 -5.20 0.66 7.85
CA TYR A 96 -6.04 -0.32 7.16
C TYR A 96 -5.21 -1.37 6.45
N ILE A 97 -4.08 -0.98 5.85
CA ILE A 97 -3.12 -1.92 5.25
C ILE A 97 -1.73 -1.60 5.77
N TYR A 98 -0.99 -2.62 6.18
CA TYR A 98 0.43 -2.52 6.50
C TYR A 98 1.24 -3.39 5.56
N ILE A 99 2.36 -2.86 5.10
CA ILE A 99 3.20 -3.50 4.09
C ILE A 99 4.63 -3.59 4.65
N GLU A 100 5.04 -4.82 4.95
CA GLU A 100 6.37 -5.17 5.43
C GLU A 100 7.25 -5.61 4.24
N GLY A 101 8.49 -5.14 4.23
CA GLY A 101 9.46 -5.56 3.20
C GLY A 101 9.22 -4.91 1.83
N TYR A 102 8.87 -3.62 1.81
CA TYR A 102 8.49 -2.89 0.59
C TYR A 102 9.58 -2.90 -0.50
N GLY A 103 10.87 -2.81 -0.11
CA GLY A 103 12.06 -3.14 -0.92
C GLY A 103 12.03 -2.76 -2.41
N ASP A 104 12.65 -3.60 -3.24
CA ASP A 104 12.70 -3.59 -4.71
C ASP A 104 11.35 -3.94 -5.39
N ARG A 105 10.24 -3.87 -4.65
CA ARG A 105 8.87 -4.14 -5.14
C ARG A 105 8.05 -2.86 -5.28
N ALA A 106 8.69 -1.69 -5.20
CA ALA A 106 8.04 -0.39 -5.28
C ALA A 106 7.14 -0.22 -6.53
N PHE A 107 7.47 -0.87 -7.65
CA PHE A 107 6.63 -0.89 -8.85
C PHE A 107 5.33 -1.67 -8.65
N MET A 108 5.41 -2.84 -8.03
CA MET A 108 4.26 -3.73 -7.80
C MET A 108 3.26 -3.05 -6.87
N TYR A 109 3.77 -2.39 -5.84
CA TYR A 109 2.96 -1.60 -4.93
C TYR A 109 2.41 -0.35 -5.57
N LEU A 110 3.19 0.38 -6.38
CA LEU A 110 2.67 1.54 -7.13
C LEU A 110 1.50 1.13 -8.04
N ASN A 111 1.63 -0.02 -8.72
CA ASN A 111 0.54 -0.63 -9.48
C ASN A 111 -0.68 -0.94 -8.62
N PHE A 112 -0.50 -1.60 -7.48
CA PHE A 112 -1.58 -1.88 -6.54
C PHE A 112 -2.27 -0.60 -6.05
N LEU A 113 -1.49 0.39 -5.61
CA LEU A 113 -1.97 1.67 -5.09
C LEU A 113 -2.79 2.42 -6.14
N HIS A 114 -2.35 2.46 -7.39
CA HIS A 114 -3.09 3.14 -8.46
C HIS A 114 -4.50 2.53 -8.69
N GLU A 115 -4.67 1.22 -8.58
CA GLU A 115 -6.01 0.62 -8.62
C GLU A 115 -6.79 0.81 -7.32
N TYR A 116 -6.12 0.66 -6.18
CA TYR A 116 -6.71 0.83 -4.87
C TYR A 116 -7.35 2.22 -4.73
N PHE A 117 -6.62 3.27 -5.11
CA PHE A 117 -7.09 4.65 -5.00
C PHE A 117 -8.22 5.01 -5.98
N LYS A 118 -8.47 4.22 -7.04
CA LYS A 118 -9.68 4.38 -7.86
C LYS A 118 -10.94 4.06 -7.06
N LEU A 119 -10.85 3.09 -6.14
CA LEU A 119 -11.97 2.68 -5.28
C LEU A 119 -12.04 3.54 -4.01
N PHE A 120 -10.88 3.88 -3.44
CA PHE A 120 -10.78 4.57 -2.15
C PHE A 120 -9.99 5.88 -2.26
N PRO A 121 -10.52 6.88 -2.99
CA PRO A 121 -9.78 8.11 -3.32
C PRO A 121 -9.45 9.02 -2.13
N LYS A 122 -10.03 8.76 -0.97
CA LYS A 122 -9.85 9.57 0.26
C LYS A 122 -8.87 8.97 1.25
N ASP A 123 -8.43 7.73 1.02
CA ASP A 123 -7.40 7.11 1.84
C ASP A 123 -6.06 7.81 1.62
N ILE A 124 -5.10 7.53 2.47
CA ILE A 124 -3.75 8.10 2.40
C ILE A 124 -2.75 6.95 2.40
N PHE A 125 -1.81 6.96 1.46
CA PHE A 125 -0.65 6.09 1.56
C PHE A 125 0.41 6.81 2.41
N SER A 126 0.82 6.22 3.52
CA SER A 126 1.96 6.68 4.32
C SER A 126 3.19 5.94 3.84
N GLY A 127 4.02 6.63 3.05
CA GLY A 127 5.31 6.11 2.62
C GLY A 127 6.34 6.16 3.73
N ALA A 128 7.57 5.82 3.38
CA ALA A 128 8.70 5.92 4.30
C ALA A 128 8.98 7.38 4.66
N ALA A 129 9.60 7.60 5.82
CA ALA A 129 9.91 8.94 6.35
C ALA A 129 8.67 9.83 6.57
N ASP A 130 7.52 9.24 6.90
CA ASP A 130 6.26 9.93 7.25
C ASP A 130 5.65 10.78 6.12
N TYR A 131 6.05 10.56 4.85
CA TYR A 131 5.44 11.25 3.72
C TYR A 131 4.05 10.67 3.41
N LEU A 132 3.07 11.56 3.27
CA LEU A 132 1.68 11.22 3.02
C LEU A 132 1.32 11.49 1.56
N TYR A 133 0.83 10.47 0.86
CA TYR A 133 0.48 10.51 -0.54
C TYR A 133 -1.04 10.37 -0.70
N THR A 134 -1.63 11.31 -1.43
CA THR A 134 -3.02 11.24 -1.85
C THR A 134 -3.14 10.44 -3.15
N LYS A 135 -4.38 10.14 -3.56
CA LYS A 135 -4.66 9.60 -4.90
C LYS A 135 -3.97 10.41 -6.01
N GLU A 136 -4.05 11.74 -5.96
CA GLU A 136 -3.46 12.60 -7.00
C GLU A 136 -1.93 12.48 -7.05
N ASP A 137 -1.29 12.28 -5.91
CA ASP A 137 0.15 12.04 -5.84
C ASP A 137 0.52 10.68 -6.43
N ILE A 138 -0.23 9.63 -6.09
CA ILE A 138 -0.01 8.29 -6.65
C ILE A 138 -0.24 8.28 -8.16
N ASP A 139 -1.31 8.89 -8.65
CA ASP A 139 -1.58 8.99 -10.09
C ASP A 139 -0.46 9.74 -10.82
N ARG A 140 0.00 10.88 -10.27
CA ARG A 140 1.13 11.64 -10.83
C ARG A 140 2.41 10.82 -10.91
N ILE A 141 2.70 10.01 -9.89
CA ILE A 141 3.89 9.13 -9.88
C ILE A 141 3.71 7.99 -10.88
N TYR A 142 2.52 7.40 -10.95
CA TYR A 142 2.17 6.30 -11.86
C TYR A 142 2.30 6.69 -13.34
N GLU A 143 1.91 7.91 -13.69
CA GLU A 143 1.92 8.42 -15.07
C GLU A 143 3.32 8.78 -15.60
N LYS A 144 4.37 8.75 -14.76
CA LYS A 144 5.74 9.05 -15.20
C LYS A 144 6.32 7.94 -16.06
N GLU A 145 6.95 8.33 -17.16
CA GLU A 145 7.72 7.41 -18.03
C GLU A 145 8.92 6.79 -17.30
N ILE A 146 9.58 7.55 -16.41
CA ILE A 146 10.70 7.10 -15.59
C ILE A 146 10.44 7.53 -14.15
N TRP A 147 10.30 6.57 -13.25
CA TRP A 147 10.13 6.81 -11.82
C TRP A 147 11.26 6.14 -11.03
N THR A 148 11.58 6.67 -9.85
CA THR A 148 12.66 6.19 -8.99
C THR A 148 12.16 5.09 -8.06
N GLU A 149 12.90 3.99 -7.90
CA GLU A 149 12.51 2.89 -6.99
C GLU A 149 12.24 3.35 -5.54
N SER A 150 12.85 4.45 -5.12
CA SER A 150 12.69 5.06 -3.80
C SER A 150 11.62 6.16 -3.72
N TRP A 151 10.70 6.27 -4.69
CA TRP A 151 9.68 7.34 -4.73
C TRP A 151 8.91 7.49 -3.42
N HIS A 152 8.61 6.37 -2.77
CA HIS A 152 7.86 6.28 -1.51
C HIS A 152 8.60 6.88 -0.30
N CYS A 153 9.88 7.25 -0.47
CA CYS A 153 10.71 7.91 0.54
C CYS A 153 10.92 9.41 0.26
N LEU A 154 10.25 9.98 -0.75
CA LEU A 154 10.47 11.36 -1.21
C LEU A 154 9.22 12.20 -0.96
N ASP A 155 9.39 13.50 -0.74
CA ASP A 155 8.23 14.37 -0.56
C ASP A 155 7.39 14.38 -1.86
N PRO A 156 6.11 13.96 -1.82
CA PRO A 156 5.25 13.93 -3.01
C PRO A 156 5.16 15.29 -3.68
N LYS A 157 5.26 16.39 -2.94
CA LYS A 157 5.20 17.75 -3.49
C LYS A 157 6.42 18.11 -4.34
N THR A 158 7.50 17.35 -4.19
CA THR A 158 8.75 17.53 -4.94
C THR A 158 8.95 16.48 -6.03
N LEU A 159 8.06 15.48 -6.09
CA LEU A 159 8.01 14.45 -7.11
C LEU A 159 7.23 14.92 -8.35
#